data_AF-A0A2E0VMF8-F1
#
_entry.id   AF-A0A2E0VMF8-F1
#
_cell.length_a   1.000
_cell.length_b   1.000
_cell.length_c   1.000
_cell.angle_alpha   90.00
_cell.angle_beta   90.00
_cell.angle_gamma   90.00
#
_symmetry.space_group_name_H-M   'P 1'
#
loop_
_entity.id
_entity.type
_entity.pdbx_description
1 polymer ?
#
loop_
_entity_poly.entity_id
_entity_poly.type
_entity_poly.pdbx_seq_one_letter_code
_entity_poly.pdbx_strand_id
1 'polypeptide(L)' 'MRRDDDLYQGFERHERYVGLEGKWYFTTREGIVMGPYPSVVEAKKATREYIDFIRSAPAVILKALNREKMTVSPQRACA' A
#
# COMPACT_ATOMS: atom_id res chain seq x y z
N MET A 1 -10.42 36.55 -8.82
CA MET A 1 -10.14 35.15 -8.42
C MET A 1 -10.66 34.96 -7.00
N ARG A 2 -11.40 33.88 -6.74
CA ARG A 2 -12.34 33.71 -5.60
C ARG A 2 -11.62 33.38 -4.28
N ARG A 3 -12.18 33.80 -3.14
CA ARG A 3 -11.65 33.70 -1.76
C ARG A 3 -12.05 32.38 -1.06
N ASP A 4 -12.06 31.27 -1.79
CA ASP A 4 -12.63 30.00 -1.29
C ASP A 4 -11.67 28.81 -1.48
N ASP A 5 -10.36 29.02 -1.24
CA ASP A 5 -9.33 27.96 -1.26
C ASP A 5 -8.98 27.45 0.15
N ASP A 6 -9.83 27.69 1.15
CA ASP A 6 -9.64 27.20 2.54
C ASP A 6 -10.14 25.76 2.77
N LEU A 7 -10.64 25.08 1.73
CA LEU A 7 -11.05 23.68 1.78
C LEU A 7 -10.00 22.73 1.18
N TYR A 8 -8.73 23.10 1.25
CA TYR A 8 -7.64 22.12 1.24
C TYR A 8 -7.64 21.38 2.59
N GLN A 9 -8.71 20.65 2.88
CA GLN A 9 -8.71 19.62 3.91
C GLN A 9 -7.75 18.54 3.41
N GLY A 10 -6.46 18.78 3.65
CA GLY A 10 -5.37 17.97 3.17
C GLY A 10 -5.62 16.53 3.55
N PHE A 11 -5.92 15.70 2.54
CA PHE A 11 -6.10 14.28 2.65
C PHE A 11 -5.15 13.72 3.72
N GLU A 12 -5.73 13.28 4.83
CA GLU A 12 -5.02 12.51 5.84
C GLU A 12 -4.40 11.33 5.08
N ARG A 13 -3.07 11.37 4.90
CA ARG A 13 -2.35 10.29 4.24
C ARG A 13 -2.51 9.10 5.16
N HIS A 14 -3.45 8.20 4.86
CA HIS A 14 -3.58 6.95 5.59
C HIS A 14 -2.20 6.34 5.75
N GLU A 15 -1.78 6.19 7.00
CA GLU A 15 -0.49 5.64 7.37
C GLU A 15 -0.35 4.32 6.62
N ARG A 16 0.59 4.26 5.66
CA ARG A 16 0.76 3.09 4.79
C ARG A 16 1.18 1.85 5.57
N TYR A 17 1.41 1.94 6.88
CA TYR A 17 1.93 0.89 7.73
C TYR A 17 0.88 0.51 8.76
N VAL A 18 0.59 -0.78 8.86
CA VAL A 18 -0.36 -1.33 9.83
C VAL A 18 0.37 -2.35 10.69
N GLY A 19 0.25 -2.23 12.00
CA GLY A 19 0.75 -3.22 12.96
C GLY A 19 -0.39 -4.14 13.41
N LEU A 20 -0.23 -5.45 13.26
CA LEU A 20 -1.17 -6.47 13.74
C LEU A 20 -0.40 -7.61 14.40
N GLU A 21 -0.71 -7.93 15.66
CA GLU A 21 -0.10 -9.04 16.43
C GLU A 21 1.44 -9.04 16.45
N GLY A 22 2.06 -7.85 16.58
CA GLY A 22 3.53 -7.71 16.57
C GLY A 22 4.18 -7.85 15.19
N LYS A 23 3.37 -7.99 14.14
CA LYS A 23 3.81 -7.99 12.74
C LYS A 23 3.40 -6.69 12.07
N TRP A 24 4.21 -6.25 11.13
CA TRP A 24 4.03 -5.02 10.38
C TRP A 24 3.70 -5.31 8.93
N TYR A 25 2.80 -4.53 8.38
CA TYR A 25 2.36 -4.64 7.00
C TYR A 25 2.42 -3.25 6.39
N PHE A 26 2.53 -3.17 5.06
CA PHE A 26 2.27 -1.93 4.36
C PHE A 26 1.28 -2.12 3.21
N THR A 27 0.52 -1.08 2.90
CA THR A 27 -0.48 -1.11 1.83
C THR A 27 -0.01 -0.29 0.63
N THR A 28 -0.12 -0.87 -0.56
CA THR A 28 0.16 -0.17 -1.82
C THR A 28 -1.04 0.68 -2.27
N ARG A 29 -0.90 1.52 -3.29
CA ARG A 29 -2.00 2.39 -3.76
C ARG A 29 -3.16 1.60 -4.38
N GLU A 30 -2.86 0.37 -4.78
CA GLU A 30 -3.73 -0.61 -5.39
C GLU A 30 -4.54 -1.40 -4.34
N GLY A 31 -4.31 -1.15 -3.04
CA GLY A 31 -4.97 -1.85 -1.95
C GLY A 31 -4.36 -3.21 -1.62
N ILE A 32 -3.15 -3.50 -2.14
CA ILE A 32 -2.44 -4.74 -1.85
C ILE A 32 -1.73 -4.57 -0.50
N VAL A 33 -1.96 -5.53 0.40
CA VAL A 33 -1.29 -5.59 1.71
C VAL A 33 -0.03 -6.45 1.57
N MET A 34 1.12 -5.87 1.89
CA MET A 34 2.44 -6.48 1.82
C MET A 34 2.99 -6.72 3.23
N GLY A 35 3.53 -7.91 3.47
CA GLY A 35 4.04 -8.34 4.77
C GLY A 35 3.76 -9.82 5.01
N PRO A 36 3.96 -10.34 6.23
CA PRO A 36 4.35 -9.63 7.46
C PRO A 36 5.85 -9.30 7.56
N TYR A 37 6.16 -8.18 8.20
CA TYR A 37 7.50 -7.75 8.59
C TYR A 37 7.63 -7.74 10.13
N PRO A 38 8.80 -8.08 10.69
CA PRO A 38 9.03 -8.10 12.13
C PRO A 38 9.09 -6.70 12.77
N SER A 39 9.33 -5.64 12.00
CA SER A 39 9.36 -4.26 12.52
C SER A 39 8.88 -3.24 11.50
N VAL A 40 8.46 -2.07 11.98
CA VAL A 40 8.08 -0.92 11.13
C VAL A 40 9.26 -0.43 10.28
N VAL A 41 10.50 -0.59 10.77
CA VAL A 41 11.71 -0.21 10.05
C VAL A 41 11.91 -1.10 8.83
N GLU A 42 11.71 -2.41 8.98
CA GLU A 42 11.76 -3.34 7.85
C GLU A 42 10.63 -3.11 6.85
N ALA A 43 9.40 -2.85 7.33
CA ALA A 43 8.29 -2.49 6.44
C ALA A 43 8.58 -1.22 5.63
N LYS A 44 9.20 -0.21 6.25
CA LYS A 44 9.66 1.02 5.57
C LYS A 44 10.76 0.74 4.54
N LYS A 45 11.71 -0.13 4.86
CA LYS A 45 12.77 -0.55 3.93
C LYS A 45 12.18 -1.26 2.71
N ALA A 46 11.33 -2.26 2.94
CA ALA A 46 10.64 -3.00 1.89
C ALA A 46 9.75 -2.09 1.02
N THR A 47 9.13 -1.06 1.61
CA THR A 47 8.36 -0.07 0.86
C THR A 47 9.24 0.72 -0.12
N ARG A 48 10.46 1.10 0.28
CA ARG A 48 11.41 1.80 -0.61
C ARG A 48 11.86 0.88 -1.75
N GLU A 49 12.26 -0.35 -1.42
CA GLU A 49 12.67 -1.35 -2.42
C GLU A 49 11.54 -1.64 -3.42
N TYR A 50 10.30 -1.73 -2.94
CA TYR A 50 9.13 -1.87 -3.79
C TYR A 50 8.93 -0.67 -4.73
N ILE A 51 9.09 0.55 -4.23
CA ILE A 51 9.00 1.76 -5.07
C ILE A 51 10.10 1.76 -6.14
N ASP A 52 11.33 1.42 -5.78
CA ASP A 52 12.45 1.38 -6.72
C ASP A 52 12.27 0.28 -7.77
N PHE A 53 11.74 -0.87 -7.38
CA PHE A 53 11.32 -1.92 -8.31
C PHE A 53 10.27 -1.40 -9.29
N ILE A 54 9.19 -0.79 -8.82
CA ILE A 54 8.13 -0.27 -9.70
C ILE A 54 8.66 0.82 -10.65
N ARG A 55 9.61 1.65 -10.20
CA ARG A 55 10.23 2.70 -11.04
C ARG A 55 11.16 2.14 -12.11
N SER A 56 11.79 0.99 -11.85
CA SER A 56 12.72 0.33 -12.78
C SER A 56 12.06 -0.77 -13.62
N ALA A 57 10.86 -1.21 -13.23
CA ALA A 57 10.18 -2.33 -13.85
C ALA A 57 9.75 -2.01 -15.30
N PRO A 58 10.01 -2.92 -16.25
CA PRO A 58 9.52 -2.78 -17.61
C PRO A 58 7.97 -2.80 -17.65
N ALA A 59 7.40 -2.09 -18.62
CA ALA A 59 5.95 -1.91 -18.75
C ALA A 59 5.14 -3.22 -18.81
N VAL A 60 5.76 -4.33 -19.24
CA VAL A 60 5.13 -5.66 -19.25
C VAL A 60 4.83 -6.14 -17.83
N ILE A 61 5.76 -5.94 -16.89
CA ILE A 61 5.60 -6.32 -15.48
C ILE A 61 4.57 -5.42 -14.81
N LEU A 62 4.59 -4.12 -15.08
CA LEU A 62 3.59 -3.17 -14.55
C LEU A 62 2.17 -3.50 -15.03
N LYS A 63 2.02 -3.96 -16.29
CA LYS A 63 0.73 -4.43 -16.82
C LYS A 63 0.25 -5.71 -16.14
N ALA A 64 1.16 -6.63 -15.79
CA ALA A 64 0.81 -7.85 -15.06
C ALA A 64 0.30 -7.52 -13.64
N LEU A 65 1.00 -6.65 -12.92
CA LEU A 65 0.60 -6.20 -11.57
C LEU A 65 -0.78 -5.50 -11.56
N ASN A 66 -1.09 -4.72 -12.60
CA ASN A 66 -2.40 -4.05 -12.71
C ASN A 66 -3.57 -5.00 -13.05
N ARG A 67 -3.28 -6.15 -13.66
CA ARG A 67 -4.30 -7.12 -14.12
C ARG A 67 -4.73 -8.04 -12.99
N GLU A 68 -3.81 -8.42 -12.11
CA GLU A 68 -4.11 -9.17 -10.90
C GLU A 68 -4.53 -8.22 -9.79
N LYS A 69 -5.75 -7.68 -9.89
CA LYS A 69 -6.49 -7.28 -8.69
C LYS A 69 -6.84 -8.56 -7.94
N MET A 70 -5.83 -9.15 -7.32
CA MET A 70 -5.95 -10.34 -6.49
C MET A 70 -6.71 -9.89 -5.25
N THR A 71 -8.04 -9.94 -5.35
CA THR A 71 -8.93 -9.79 -4.22
C THR A 71 -8.50 -10.81 -3.21
N VAL A 72 -7.81 -10.36 -2.15
CA VAL A 72 -7.76 -11.15 -0.93
C VAL A 72 -9.17 -11.07 -0.38
N SER A 73 -10.04 -11.95 -0.89
CA SER A 73 -11.31 -12.24 -0.25
C SER A 73 -10.94 -12.61 1.18
N PRO A 74 -11.43 -11.88 2.20
CA PRO A 74 -11.36 -12.40 3.54
C PRO A 74 -12.10 -13.74 3.46
N GLN A 75 -11.39 -14.83 3.75
CA GLN A 75 -12.06 -16.10 3.97
C GLN A 75 -13.10 -15.82 5.04
N ARG A 76 -14.37 -15.82 4.63
CA ARG A 76 -15.49 -15.90 5.56
C ARG A 76 -15.31 -17.24 6.27
N ALA A 77 -14.63 -17.19 7.40
CA ALA A 77 -14.72 -18.22 8.40
C ALA A 77 -16.13 -18.13 9.01
N CYS A 78 -16.80 -19.28 9.03
CA CYS A 78 -17.91 -19.65 9.92
C CYS A 78 -19.25 -18.90 9.74
N ALA A 79 -20.25 -19.61 9.23
CA ALA A 79 -21.38 -20.10 10.02
C ALA A 79 -22.08 -21.24 9.27
#